data_AF-A0A817RIS4-F1
#
_entry.id   AF-A0A817RIS4-F1
#
_cell.length_a   1.000
_cell.length_b   1.000
_cell.length_c   1.000
_cell.angle_alpha   90.00
_cell.angle_beta   90.00
_cell.angle_gamma   90.00
#
_symmetry.space_group_name_H-M   'P 1'
#
loop_
_entity.id
_entity.type
_entity.pdbx_description
1 polymer ?
#
loop_
_entity_poly.entity_id
_entity_poly.type
_entity_poly.pdbx_seq_one_letter_code
_entity_poly.pdbx_strand_id
1 'polypeptide(L)'
;KSPIEKLNDGSCNHIRCAICTCEFCWLCMKEVDNLHFITPTGCTFYGKKRWSKLKSILFLLLSWILTPILAILIIVVAIPILLIALPIIITKRFYQYTFELDMGSIRRFFLCTFVFISTFILTPLIEHSILVEMLAK
;
A
#
# COMPACT_ATOMS: atom_id res chain seq x y z
N LYS A 1 7.76 -43.11 -14.34
CA LYS A 1 8.02 -41.67 -14.09
C LYS A 1 7.13 -40.87 -15.02
N SER A 2 6.09 -40.23 -14.51
CA SER A 2 5.34 -39.23 -15.28
C SER A 2 6.28 -38.04 -15.57
N PRO A 3 6.56 -37.67 -16.83
CA PRO A 3 7.56 -36.68 -17.17
C PRO A 3 6.93 -35.29 -17.12
N ILE A 4 6.56 -34.83 -15.92
CA ILE A 4 6.13 -33.44 -15.75
C ILE A 4 7.41 -32.62 -15.57
N GLU A 5 7.60 -31.62 -16.43
CA GLU A 5 8.69 -30.65 -16.38
C GLU A 5 8.11 -29.25 -16.30
N LYS A 6 8.66 -28.40 -15.41
CA LYS A 6 8.36 -26.98 -15.37
C LYS A 6 9.35 -26.23 -16.25
N LEU A 7 8.83 -25.41 -17.16
CA LEU A 7 9.62 -24.51 -17.98
C LEU A 7 10.29 -23.43 -17.09
N ASN A 8 11.53 -23.08 -17.43
CA ASN A 8 12.33 -22.07 -16.71
C ASN A 8 12.07 -20.64 -17.19
N ASP A 9 10.83 -20.33 -17.52
CA ASP A 9 10.34 -19.05 -18.09
C ASP A 9 10.03 -17.96 -17.05
N GLY A 10 10.19 -18.27 -15.76
CA GLY A 10 9.83 -17.35 -14.66
C GLY A 10 8.40 -17.50 -14.17
N SER A 11 7.65 -18.49 -14.68
CA SER A 11 6.32 -18.84 -14.18
C SER A 11 6.30 -19.19 -12.69
N CYS A 12 5.14 -19.04 -12.06
CA CYS A 12 4.92 -19.37 -10.65
C CYS A 12 5.19 -20.86 -10.35
N ASN A 13 5.61 -21.17 -9.12
CA ASN A 13 5.79 -22.53 -8.61
C ASN A 13 4.52 -23.20 -8.09
N HIS A 14 3.39 -22.50 -8.01
CA HIS A 14 2.07 -23.07 -7.70
C HIS A 14 1.49 -23.66 -8.97
N ILE A 15 1.37 -24.99 -9.01
CA ILE A 15 0.88 -25.74 -10.16
C ILE A 15 -0.43 -26.40 -9.78
N ARG A 16 -1.44 -26.23 -10.62
CA ARG A 16 -2.69 -26.99 -10.56
C ARG A 16 -2.69 -28.07 -11.62
N CYS A 17 -2.88 -29.31 -11.22
CA CYS A 17 -2.95 -30.42 -12.16
C CYS A 17 -4.30 -30.41 -12.90
N ALA A 18 -4.28 -30.50 -14.23
CA ALA A 18 -5.50 -30.47 -15.05
C ALA A 18 -6.41 -31.70 -14.89
N ILE A 19 -5.90 -32.81 -14.33
CA ILE A 19 -6.64 -34.08 -14.21
C ILE A 19 -7.26 -34.21 -12.80
N CYS A 20 -6.44 -34.21 -11.74
CA CYS A 20 -6.91 -34.33 -10.36
C CYS A 20 -7.40 -33.00 -9.76
N THR A 21 -7.10 -31.86 -10.40
CA THR A 21 -7.30 -30.49 -9.87
C THR A 21 -6.51 -30.16 -8.60
N CYS A 22 -5.66 -31.09 -8.14
CA CYS A 22 -4.80 -30.92 -6.98
C CYS A 22 -3.72 -29.86 -7.21
N GLU A 23 -3.47 -29.05 -6.19
CA GLU A 23 -2.57 -27.89 -6.24
C GLU A 23 -1.30 -28.17 -5.45
N PHE A 24 -0.13 -28.07 -6.10
CA PHE A 24 1.14 -28.42 -5.50
C PHE A 24 2.26 -27.46 -5.87
N CYS A 25 3.30 -27.44 -5.05
CA CYS A 25 4.48 -26.61 -5.24
C CYS A 25 5.52 -27.37 -6.06
N TRP A 26 5.96 -26.81 -7.18
CA TRP A 26 7.01 -27.39 -8.03
C TRP A 26 8.33 -27.65 -7.28
N LEU A 27 8.69 -26.77 -6.34
CA LEU A 27 9.99 -26.84 -5.67
C LEU A 27 10.10 -27.97 -4.64
N CYS A 28 8.98 -28.41 -4.06
CA CYS A 28 8.97 -29.39 -2.99
C CYS A 28 8.01 -30.56 -3.20
N MET A 29 7.21 -30.52 -4.26
CA MET A 29 6.21 -31.53 -4.63
C MET A 29 5.21 -31.84 -3.50
N LYS A 30 4.89 -30.82 -2.68
CA LYS A 30 3.85 -30.89 -1.65
C LYS A 30 2.65 -30.08 -2.06
N GLU A 31 1.49 -30.47 -1.54
CA GLU A 31 0.24 -29.70 -1.67
C GLU A 31 0.43 -28.28 -1.11
N VAL A 32 -0.15 -27.29 -1.79
CA VAL A 32 -0.03 -25.88 -1.43
C VAL A 32 -1.23 -25.46 -0.58
N ASP A 33 -0.95 -24.90 0.59
CA ASP A 33 -1.92 -24.16 1.39
C ASP A 33 -1.75 -22.65 1.18
N ASN A 34 -2.69 -21.85 1.70
CA ASN A 34 -2.68 -20.38 1.56
C ASN A 34 -1.40 -19.72 2.12
N LEU A 35 -0.67 -20.42 3.00
CA LEU A 35 0.52 -19.91 3.69
C LEU A 35 1.84 -20.51 3.17
N HIS A 36 1.81 -21.45 2.22
CA HIS A 36 2.96 -22.25 1.80
C HIS A 36 4.23 -21.44 1.47
N PHE A 37 4.05 -20.32 0.78
CA PHE A 37 5.12 -19.44 0.28
C PHE A 37 5.49 -18.32 1.28
N ILE A 38 4.75 -18.20 2.37
CA ILE A 38 4.93 -17.18 3.42
C ILE A 38 5.60 -17.80 4.65
N THR A 39 5.28 -19.05 4.97
CA THR A 39 5.90 -19.84 6.04
C THR A 39 7.38 -20.13 5.71
N PRO A 40 8.27 -20.35 6.71
CA PRO A 40 9.69 -20.69 6.52
C PRO A 40 9.95 -22.09 5.91
N THR A 41 9.16 -22.51 4.91
CA THR A 41 9.38 -23.70 4.08
C THR A 41 10.57 -23.53 3.14
N GLY A 42 10.93 -22.28 2.83
CA GLY A 42 11.95 -21.92 1.84
C GLY A 42 11.48 -22.06 0.40
N CYS A 43 10.23 -22.42 0.14
CA CYS A 43 9.64 -22.37 -1.19
C CYS A 43 9.30 -20.92 -1.55
N THR A 44 9.71 -20.46 -2.73
CA THR A 44 9.39 -19.11 -3.21
C THR A 44 8.34 -19.17 -4.30
N PHE A 45 7.57 -18.11 -4.48
CA PHE A 45 6.51 -18.08 -5.49
C PHE A 45 7.06 -18.03 -6.93
N TYR A 46 8.11 -17.24 -7.17
CA TYR A 46 8.72 -17.03 -8.51
C TYR A 46 10.19 -17.51 -8.64
N GLY A 47 10.74 -18.22 -7.66
CA GLY A 47 12.15 -18.62 -7.69
C GLY A 47 12.42 -20.01 -8.28
N LYS A 48 13.61 -20.22 -8.84
CA LYS A 48 14.01 -21.51 -9.43
C LYS A 48 14.42 -22.57 -8.40
N LYS A 49 14.75 -22.15 -7.17
CA LYS A 49 15.22 -23.03 -6.10
C LYS A 49 14.69 -22.58 -4.75
N ARG A 50 14.64 -23.53 -3.83
CA ARG A 50 14.32 -23.24 -2.43
C ARG A 50 15.40 -22.38 -1.81
N TRP A 51 14.98 -21.41 -1.01
CA TRP A 51 15.87 -20.67 -0.14
C TRP A 51 16.39 -21.57 0.97
N SER A 52 17.62 -21.32 1.42
CA SER A 52 18.11 -21.95 2.65
C SER A 52 17.27 -21.46 3.83
N LYS A 53 17.17 -22.26 4.89
CA LYS A 53 16.41 -21.90 6.10
C LYS A 53 16.88 -20.57 6.67
N LEU A 54 18.21 -20.35 6.71
CA LEU A 54 18.80 -19.10 7.17
C LEU A 54 18.36 -17.89 6.33
N LYS A 55 18.37 -17.99 5.00
CA LYS A 55 17.92 -16.90 4.12
C LYS A 55 16.43 -16.61 4.30
N SER A 56 15.61 -17.64 4.50
CA SER A 56 14.17 -17.50 4.70
C SER A 56 13.85 -16.80 6.02
N ILE A 57 14.53 -17.19 7.10
CA ILE A 57 14.38 -16.55 8.42
C ILE A 57 14.90 -15.11 8.38
N LEU A 58 16.07 -14.87 7.79
CA LEU A 58 16.64 -13.52 7.67
C LEU A 58 15.70 -12.60 6.90
N PHE A 59 15.14 -13.06 5.78
CA PHE A 59 14.18 -12.28 5.01
C PHE A 59 12.92 -12.00 5.82
N LEU A 60 12.36 -12.99 6.51
CA LEU A 60 11.18 -12.79 7.36
C LEU A 60 11.46 -11.74 8.44
N LEU A 61 12.56 -11.86 9.19
CA LEU A 61 12.94 -10.89 10.22
C LEU A 61 13.14 -9.49 9.63
N LEU A 62 13.82 -9.40 8.47
CA LEU A 62 14.04 -8.12 7.79
C LEU A 62 12.72 -7.49 7.34
N SER A 63 11.81 -8.27 6.75
CA SER A 63 10.48 -7.78 6.36
C SER A 63 9.67 -7.30 7.56
N TRP A 64 9.70 -8.03 8.67
CA TRP A 64 9.01 -7.64 9.90
C TRP A 64 9.54 -6.32 10.49
N ILE A 65 10.84 -6.04 10.36
CA ILE A 65 11.43 -4.78 10.81
C ILE A 65 11.20 -3.66 9.79
N LEU A 66 11.36 -3.96 8.50
CA LEU A 66 11.29 -2.97 7.43
C LEU A 66 9.86 -2.45 7.20
N THR A 67 8.86 -3.32 7.36
CA THR A 67 7.44 -2.96 7.16
C THR A 67 6.97 -1.81 8.07
N PRO A 68 7.11 -1.87 9.41
CA PRO A 68 6.70 -0.77 10.28
C PRO A 68 7.51 0.50 10.03
N ILE A 69 8.81 0.38 9.73
CA ILE A 69 9.66 1.54 9.41
C ILE A 69 9.15 2.25 8.15
N LEU A 70 8.87 1.48 7.09
CA LEU A 70 8.34 2.02 5.84
C LEU A 70 6.96 2.65 6.03
N ALA A 71 6.09 2.03 6.83
CA ALA A 71 4.77 2.58 7.14
C ALA A 71 4.87 3.93 7.87
N ILE A 72 5.72 4.04 8.89
CA ILE A 72 5.96 5.29 9.62
C ILE A 72 6.50 6.36 8.66
N LEU A 73 7.47 6.02 7.80
CA LEU A 73 8.03 6.95 6.83
C LEU A 73 6.96 7.51 5.88
N ILE A 74 6.06 6.65 5.40
CA ILE A 74 4.95 7.07 4.53
C ILE A 74 4.03 8.05 5.27
N ILE A 75 3.66 7.75 6.52
CA ILE A 75 2.76 8.61 7.32
C ILE A 75 3.41 9.98 7.58
N VAL A 76 4.67 9.99 7.99
CA VAL A 76 5.43 11.23 8.27
C VAL A 76 5.52 12.13 7.05
N VAL A 77 5.60 11.56 5.85
CA VAL A 77 5.62 12.32 4.59
C VAL A 77 4.21 12.70 4.12
N ALA A 78 3.22 11.83 4.30
CA ALA A 78 1.86 12.05 3.83
C ALA A 78 1.16 13.20 4.59
N ILE A 79 1.32 13.28 5.92
CA ILE A 79 0.72 14.32 6.77
C ILE A 79 1.06 15.75 6.28
N PRO A 80 2.33 16.16 6.15
CA PRO A 80 2.65 17.52 5.71
C PRO A 80 2.19 17.80 4.27
N ILE A 81 2.18 16.80 3.39
CA ILE A 81 1.65 16.95 2.03
C ILE A 81 0.16 17.27 2.07
N LEU A 82 -0.62 16.51 2.86
CA LEU A 82 -2.07 16.70 2.98
C LEU A 82 -2.43 18.02 3.67
N LEU A 83 -1.70 18.38 4.73
CA LEU A 83 -1.83 19.65 5.45
C LEU A 83 -1.73 20.87 4.53
N ILE A 84 -0.87 20.80 3.50
CA ILE A 84 -0.67 21.88 2.52
C ILE A 84 -1.62 21.73 1.33
N ALA A 85 -1.79 20.51 0.81
CA ALA A 85 -2.55 20.27 -0.42
C ALA A 85 -4.04 20.55 -0.24
N LEU A 86 -4.64 20.17 0.89
CA LEU A 86 -6.08 20.32 1.13
C LEU A 86 -6.53 21.79 1.15
N PRO A 87 -5.90 22.71 1.92
CA PRO A 87 -6.22 24.13 1.87
C PRO A 87 -6.08 24.73 0.47
N ILE A 88 -5.06 24.35 -0.29
CA ILE A 88 -4.83 24.84 -1.65
C ILE A 88 -5.95 24.38 -2.59
N ILE A 89 -6.28 23.08 -2.58
CA ILE A 89 -7.31 22.51 -3.47
C ILE A 89 -8.68 23.13 -3.16
N ILE A 90 -9.05 23.21 -1.89
CA ILE A 90 -10.35 23.75 -1.45
C ILE A 90 -10.42 25.24 -1.80
N THR A 91 -9.38 26.02 -1.50
CA THR A 91 -9.35 27.45 -1.81
C THR A 91 -9.38 27.71 -3.31
N LYS A 92 -8.70 26.88 -4.12
CA LYS A 92 -8.73 26.99 -5.58
C LYS A 92 -10.13 26.72 -6.15
N ARG A 93 -10.81 25.68 -5.66
CA ARG A 93 -12.20 25.39 -6.06
C ARG A 93 -13.15 26.51 -5.63
N PHE A 94 -12.98 27.00 -4.40
CA PHE A 94 -13.78 28.12 -3.91
C PHE A 94 -13.54 29.38 -4.74
N TYR A 95 -12.29 29.70 -5.09
CA TYR A 95 -11.96 30.81 -5.96
C TYR A 95 -12.68 30.73 -7.32
N GLN A 96 -12.67 29.55 -7.96
CA GLN A 96 -13.39 29.32 -9.23
C GLN A 96 -14.89 29.58 -9.08
N TYR A 97 -15.51 29.04 -8.01
CA TYR A 97 -16.91 29.29 -7.70
C TYR A 97 -17.20 30.79 -7.49
N THR A 98 -16.35 31.50 -6.75
CA THR A 98 -16.51 32.96 -6.56
C THR A 98 -16.30 33.79 -7.82
N PHE A 99 -15.50 33.27 -8.76
CA PHE A 99 -15.25 33.89 -10.04
C PHE A 99 -16.47 33.73 -10.96
N GLU A 100 -17.09 32.55 -11.00
CA GLU A 100 -18.33 32.28 -11.74
C GLU A 100 -19.53 33.12 -11.24
N LEU A 101 -19.53 33.51 -9.96
CA LEU A 101 -20.53 34.40 -9.37
C LEU A 101 -20.27 35.90 -9.61
N ASP A 102 -19.27 36.25 -10.44
CA ASP A 102 -18.85 37.63 -10.71
C ASP A 102 -18.62 38.48 -9.44
N MET A 103 -18.12 37.85 -8.36
CA MET A 103 -17.87 38.57 -7.12
C MET A 103 -16.72 39.56 -7.25
N GLY A 104 -16.90 40.75 -6.69
CA GLY A 104 -15.88 41.80 -6.67
C GLY A 104 -14.56 41.35 -6.04
N SER A 105 -13.44 41.79 -6.62
CA SER A 105 -12.09 41.32 -6.29
C SER A 105 -11.72 41.43 -4.81
N ILE A 106 -12.12 42.51 -4.14
CA ILE A 106 -11.84 42.73 -2.71
C ILE A 106 -12.59 41.71 -1.85
N ARG A 107 -13.89 41.54 -2.09
CA ARG A 107 -14.73 40.57 -1.36
C ARG A 107 -14.24 39.14 -1.57
N ARG A 108 -13.87 38.79 -2.81
CA ARG A 108 -13.30 37.49 -3.15
C ARG A 108 -11.98 37.23 -2.42
N PHE A 109 -11.09 38.22 -2.36
CA PHE A 109 -9.80 38.08 -1.68
C PHE A 109 -9.97 37.76 -0.18
N PHE A 110 -10.83 38.50 0.52
CA PHE A 110 -11.10 38.25 1.94
C PHE A 110 -11.74 36.88 2.19
N LEU A 111 -12.72 36.47 1.37
CA LEU A 111 -13.37 35.17 1.51
C LEU A 111 -12.42 34.00 1.23
N CYS A 112 -11.61 34.09 0.17
CA CYS A 112 -10.63 33.04 -0.14
C CYS A 112 -9.55 32.93 0.95
N THR A 113 -9.10 34.06 1.51
CA THR A 113 -8.15 34.08 2.63
C THR A 113 -8.76 33.43 3.87
N PHE A 114 -10.01 33.77 4.18
CA PHE A 114 -10.74 33.17 5.29
C PHE A 114 -10.88 31.64 5.10
N VAL A 115 -11.33 31.19 3.92
CA VAL A 115 -11.48 29.76 3.60
C VAL A 115 -10.14 29.03 3.71
N PHE A 116 -9.05 29.62 3.22
CA PHE A 116 -7.72 29.03 3.33
C PHE A 116 -7.30 28.83 4.79
N ILE A 117 -7.42 29.88 5.62
CA ILE A 117 -7.06 29.84 7.04
C ILE A 117 -7.93 28.84 7.79
N SER A 118 -9.26 28.88 7.60
CA SER A 118 -10.18 27.95 8.25
C SER A 118 -9.87 26.51 7.87
N THR A 119 -9.61 26.24 6.59
CA THR A 119 -9.27 24.88 6.12
C THR A 119 -7.94 24.42 6.69
N PHE A 120 -6.91 25.27 6.71
CA PHE A 120 -5.60 24.93 7.27
C PHE A 120 -5.68 24.56 8.76
N ILE A 121 -6.51 25.26 9.54
CA ILE A 121 -6.72 24.98 10.97
C ILE A 121 -7.52 23.69 11.19
N LEU A 122 -8.52 23.40 10.34
CA LEU A 122 -9.38 22.22 10.47
C LEU A 122 -8.75 20.93 9.94
N THR A 123 -7.85 21.04 8.96
CA THR A 123 -7.16 19.88 8.33
C THR A 123 -6.52 18.93 9.36
N PRO A 124 -5.72 19.38 10.36
CA PRO A 124 -5.11 18.47 11.33
C PRO A 124 -6.14 17.73 12.20
N LEU A 125 -7.34 18.28 12.43
CA LEU A 125 -8.40 17.61 13.18
C LEU A 125 -8.98 16.44 12.39
N ILE A 126 -9.16 16.64 11.08
CA ILE A 126 -9.62 15.61 10.15
C ILE A 126 -8.56 14.50 10.06
N GLU A 127 -7.29 14.86 9.87
CA GLU A 127 -6.18 13.90 9.81
C GLU A 127 -6.06 13.09 11.10
N HIS A 128 -6.15 13.74 12.26
CA HIS A 128 -6.11 13.04 13.55
C HIS A 128 -7.28 12.07 13.71
N SER A 129 -8.50 12.46 13.32
CA SER A 129 -9.67 11.56 13.40
C SER A 129 -9.53 10.30 12.54
N ILE A 130 -8.98 10.45 11.32
CA ILE A 130 -8.72 9.34 10.40
C ILE A 130 -7.61 8.44 10.95
N LEU A 131 -6.53 9.02 11.47
CA LEU A 131 -5.42 8.27 12.09
C LEU A 131 -5.90 7.42 13.27
N VAL A 132 -6.76 7.96 14.14
CA VAL A 132 -7.33 7.21 15.27
C VAL A 132 -8.20 6.06 14.78
N GLU A 133 -9.04 6.27 13.76
CA GLU A 133 -9.88 5.20 13.20
C GLU A 133 -9.05 4.11 12.52
N MET A 134 -7.95 4.47 11.86
CA MET A 134 -7.03 3.52 11.25
C MET A 134 -6.24 2.70 12.28
N LEU A 135 -5.90 3.29 13.43
CA LEU A 135 -5.20 2.58 14.51
C LEU A 135 -6.13 1.72 15.38
N ALA A 136 -7.44 2.00 15.36
CA ALA A 136 -8.45 1.27 16.13
C ALA A 136 -8.99 0.00 15.41
N LYS A 137 -8.65 -0.20 14.14
CA LYS A 137 -9.02 -1.38 13.34
C LYS A 137 -7.83 -2.34 13.20
#